data_AF-W4LIJ1-F1
#
_entry.id   AF-W4LIJ1-F1
#
_cell.length_a   1.000
_cell.length_b   1.000
_cell.length_c   1.000
_cell.angle_alpha   90.00
_cell.angle_beta   90.00
_cell.angle_gamma   90.00
#
_symmetry.space_group_name_H-M   'P 1'
#
loop_
_entity.id
_entity.type
_entity.pdbx_description
1 polymer ?
#
loop_
_entity_poly.entity_id
_entity_poly.type
_entity_poly.pdbx_seq_one_letter_code
_entity_poly.pdbx_strand_id
1 'polypeptide(L)'
;LAETIALSLPPWDVASESVSDMSELSDEEVLELSELQLPAKQDRRLSKLLRKQQDRALSVQEHTELSVLMQCYQEGLLRKAQALHEAVQRQLREPLEP
;
A
#
# COMPACT_ATOMS: atom_id res chain seq x y z
N LEU A 1 -12.56 5.55 -37.26
CA LEU A 1 -11.21 5.71 -36.66
C LEU A 1 -11.35 6.14 -35.19
N ALA A 2 -11.96 5.30 -34.36
CA ALA A 2 -12.13 5.57 -32.93
C ALA A 2 -12.08 4.26 -32.11
N GLU A 3 -11.26 3.30 -32.54
CA GLU A 3 -11.10 2.00 -31.89
C GLU A 3 -9.60 1.71 -31.74
N THR A 4 -8.90 2.43 -30.86
CA THR A 4 -7.48 2.14 -30.60
C THR A 4 -7.05 2.37 -29.14
N ILE A 5 -7.93 2.81 -28.24
CA ILE A 5 -7.51 3.13 -26.85
C ILE A 5 -7.92 2.05 -25.83
N ALA A 6 -8.68 1.02 -26.21
CA ALA A 6 -9.16 0.01 -25.27
C ALA A 6 -8.15 -1.09 -24.88
N LEU A 7 -6.88 -1.03 -25.30
CA LEU A 7 -5.95 -2.17 -25.26
C LEU A 7 -4.62 -1.92 -24.51
N SER A 8 -4.55 -0.97 -23.58
CA SER A 8 -3.31 -0.77 -22.81
C SER A 8 -3.49 -0.53 -21.31
N LEU A 9 -4.53 -1.13 -20.74
CA LEU A 9 -4.55 -1.37 -19.30
C LEU A 9 -4.46 -2.88 -19.11
N PRO A 10 -3.39 -3.43 -18.51
CA PRO A 10 -3.49 -4.79 -17.99
C PRO A 10 -4.70 -4.81 -17.06
N PRO A 11 -5.57 -5.84 -17.14
CA PRO A 11 -6.59 -6.01 -16.13
C PRO A 11 -5.83 -6.06 -14.81
N TRP A 12 -6.16 -5.17 -13.87
CA TRP A 12 -5.54 -5.10 -12.55
C TRP A 12 -5.82 -6.37 -11.70
N ASP A 13 -6.32 -7.43 -12.33
CA ASP A 13 -7.04 -8.54 -11.74
C ASP A 13 -6.33 -9.90 -11.97
N VAL A 14 -5.10 -9.93 -12.48
CA VAL A 14 -4.43 -11.21 -12.82
C VAL A 14 -3.04 -11.42 -12.21
N ALA A 15 -2.64 -10.56 -11.28
CA ALA A 15 -1.52 -10.84 -10.37
C ALA A 15 -1.86 -10.48 -8.93
N SER A 16 -3.15 -10.48 -8.58
CA SER A 16 -3.54 -10.56 -7.17
C SER A 16 -3.21 -11.98 -6.72
N GLU A 17 -1.98 -12.20 -6.25
CA GLU A 17 -1.73 -13.25 -5.25
C GLU A 17 -2.88 -13.14 -4.26
N SER A 18 -3.74 -14.15 -4.20
CA SER A 18 -5.02 -14.15 -3.49
C SER A 18 -4.93 -13.36 -2.19
N VAL A 19 -5.31 -12.08 -2.25
CA VAL A 19 -5.32 -11.20 -1.10
C VAL A 19 -6.50 -11.70 -0.28
N SER A 20 -6.22 -12.57 0.69
CA SER A 20 -7.25 -13.15 1.56
C SER A 20 -8.11 -12.02 2.10
N ASP A 21 -9.43 -12.23 2.01
CA ASP A 21 -10.39 -11.31 2.60
C ASP A 21 -10.09 -11.20 4.10
N MET A 22 -10.19 -9.98 4.64
CA MET A 22 -9.86 -9.72 6.04
C MET A 22 -10.78 -10.53 6.97
N SER A 23 -11.99 -10.84 6.52
CA SER A 23 -12.97 -11.67 7.21
C SER A 23 -12.55 -13.14 7.37
N GLU A 24 -11.68 -13.65 6.50
CA GLU A 24 -11.22 -15.05 6.50
C GLU A 24 -9.94 -15.26 7.33
N LEU A 25 -9.25 -14.19 7.70
CA LEU A 25 -8.03 -14.25 8.50
C LEU A 25 -8.33 -14.52 9.98
N SER A 26 -7.38 -15.14 10.68
CA SER A 26 -7.41 -15.29 12.13
C SER A 26 -7.25 -13.95 12.85
N ASP A 27 -7.66 -13.89 14.11
CA ASP A 27 -7.55 -12.68 14.92
C ASP A 27 -6.09 -12.21 15.06
N GLU A 28 -5.14 -13.14 15.17
CA GLU A 28 -3.70 -12.84 15.22
C GLU A 28 -3.22 -12.19 13.92
N GLU A 29 -3.58 -12.75 12.77
CA GLU A 29 -3.19 -12.20 11.45
C GLU A 29 -3.81 -10.80 11.22
N VAL A 30 -5.06 -10.60 11.64
CA VAL A 30 -5.71 -9.28 11.59
C VAL A 30 -4.98 -8.29 12.48
N LEU A 31 -4.58 -8.68 13.69
CA LEU A 31 -3.82 -7.82 14.59
C LEU A 31 -2.44 -7.47 14.03
N GLU A 32 -1.69 -8.44 13.51
CA GLU A 32 -0.39 -8.23 12.86
C GLU A 32 -0.50 -7.23 11.69
N LEU A 33 -1.50 -7.41 10.81
CA LEU A 33 -1.74 -6.51 9.69
C LEU A 33 -2.17 -5.12 10.14
N SER A 34 -2.90 -5.01 11.25
CA SER A 34 -3.32 -3.71 11.83
C SER A 34 -2.13 -2.90 12.37
N GLU A 35 -0.98 -3.55 12.58
CA GLU A 35 0.26 -2.94 13.06
C GLU A 35 1.27 -2.70 11.95
N LEU A 36 0.95 -3.03 10.69
CA LEU A 36 1.87 -2.94 9.56
C LEU A 36 2.56 -1.57 9.48
N GLN A 37 3.89 -1.61 9.31
CA GLN A 37 4.72 -0.43 9.12
C GLN A 37 5.67 -0.64 7.95
N LEU A 38 5.97 0.44 7.24
CA LEU A 38 7.01 0.41 6.22
C LEU A 38 8.37 0.15 6.91
N PRO A 39 9.19 -0.80 6.43
CA PRO A 39 10.48 -1.08 7.04
C PRO A 39 11.34 0.18 7.13
N ALA A 40 12.02 0.40 8.26
CA ALA A 40 12.76 1.65 8.53
C ALA A 40 13.76 2.06 7.43
N LYS A 41 14.35 1.08 6.73
CA LYS A 41 15.23 1.34 5.59
C LYS A 41 14.47 1.91 4.38
N GLN A 42 13.31 1.34 4.06
CA GLN A 42 12.45 1.79 2.98
C GLN A 42 11.84 3.16 3.30
N ASP A 43 11.40 3.38 4.54
CA ASP A 43 10.87 4.66 5.02
C ASP A 43 11.90 5.81 4.91
N ARG A 44 13.13 5.57 5.38
CA ARG A 44 14.24 6.55 5.20
C ARG A 44 14.52 6.83 3.73
N ARG A 45 14.46 5.81 2.88
CA ARG A 45 14.71 5.96 1.44
C ARG A 45 13.59 6.77 0.78
N LEU A 46 12.34 6.46 1.08
CA LEU A 46 11.16 7.18 0.63
C LEU A 46 11.23 8.64 1.04
N SER A 47 11.50 8.93 2.31
CA SER A 47 11.68 10.29 2.82
C SER A 47 12.76 11.08 2.07
N LYS A 48 13.89 10.43 1.73
CA LYS A 48 14.96 11.07 0.94
C LYS A 48 14.52 11.37 -0.49
N LEU A 49 13.82 10.44 -1.13
CA LEU A 49 13.34 10.61 -2.50
C LEU A 49 12.27 11.70 -2.59
N LEU A 50 11.35 11.77 -1.63
CA LEU A 50 10.33 12.82 -1.55
C LEU A 50 10.97 14.21 -1.38
N ARG A 51 12.01 14.35 -0.54
CA ARG A 51 12.76 15.61 -0.43
C ARG A 51 13.41 15.99 -1.77
N LYS A 52 14.08 15.05 -2.44
CA LYS A 52 14.66 15.29 -3.77
C LYS A 52 13.62 15.64 -4.83
N GLN A 53 12.41 15.10 -4.73
CA GLN A 53 11.30 15.45 -5.62
C GLN A 53 10.89 16.91 -5.46
N GLN A 54 10.77 17.38 -4.21
CA GLN A 54 10.45 18.77 -3.88
C GLN A 54 11.53 19.72 -4.45
N ASP A 55 12.79 19.31 -4.37
CA ASP A 55 13.94 20.05 -4.91
C ASP A 55 14.10 19.91 -6.44
N ARG A 56 13.21 19.17 -7.13
CA ARG A 56 13.29 18.82 -8.56
C ARG A 56 14.63 18.21 -8.98
N ALA A 57 15.24 17.45 -8.07
CA ALA A 57 16.59 16.89 -8.20
C ALA A 57 16.59 15.35 -8.34
N LEU A 58 15.45 14.75 -8.70
CA LEU A 58 15.35 13.32 -8.96
C LEU A 58 15.93 12.97 -10.33
N SER A 59 16.75 11.93 -10.36
CA SER A 59 17.13 11.27 -11.61
C SER A 59 15.99 10.35 -12.10
N VAL A 60 16.07 9.92 -13.37
CA VAL A 60 15.10 8.98 -13.96
C VAL A 60 15.01 7.67 -13.15
N GLN A 61 16.14 7.13 -12.71
CA GLN A 61 16.18 5.90 -11.90
C GLN A 61 15.50 6.10 -10.54
N GLU A 62 15.71 7.27 -9.92
CA GLU A 62 15.10 7.60 -8.64
C GLU A 62 13.61 7.90 -8.76
N HIS A 63 13.14 8.38 -9.92
CA HIS A 63 11.71 8.47 -10.20
C HIS A 63 11.06 7.10 -10.22
N THR A 64 11.67 6.11 -10.89
CA THR A 64 11.16 4.74 -10.89
C THR A 64 11.18 4.14 -9.49
N GLU A 65 12.26 4.33 -8.74
CA GLU A 65 12.37 3.84 -7.36
C GLU A 65 11.31 4.47 -6.44
N LEU A 66 11.08 5.77 -6.56
CA LEU A 66 10.04 6.48 -5.80
C LEU A 66 8.66 5.92 -6.12
N SER A 67 8.34 5.69 -7.39
CA SER A 67 7.04 5.11 -7.79
C SER A 67 6.81 3.74 -7.17
N VAL A 68 7.82 2.86 -7.16
CA VAL A 68 7.73 1.53 -6.55
C VAL A 68 7.52 1.64 -5.04
N LEU A 69 8.30 2.48 -4.35
CA LEU A 69 8.16 2.66 -2.90
C LEU A 69 6.80 3.27 -2.52
N MET A 70 6.30 4.22 -3.32
CA MET A 70 4.98 4.80 -3.11
C MET A 70 3.86 3.77 -3.31
N GLN A 71 3.99 2.87 -4.28
CA GLN A 71 3.02 1.80 -4.48
C GLN A 71 2.99 0.85 -3.28
N CYS A 72 4.14 0.32 -2.85
CA CYS A 72 4.19 -0.56 -1.67
C CYS A 72 3.67 0.12 -0.41
N TYR A 73 3.96 1.42 -0.25
CA TYR A 73 3.44 2.20 0.88
C TYR A 73 1.92 2.32 0.86
N GLN A 74 1.32 2.62 -0.30
CA GLN A 74 -0.13 2.73 -0.45
C GLN A 74 -0.85 1.40 -0.22
N GLU A 75 -0.32 0.32 -0.80
CA GLU A 75 -0.86 -1.04 -0.62
C GLU A 75 -0.80 -1.46 0.87
N GLY A 76 0.33 -1.20 1.54
CA GLY A 76 0.48 -1.45 2.96
C GLY A 76 -0.48 -0.63 3.83
N LEU A 77 -0.66 0.66 3.52
CA LEU A 77 -1.63 1.52 4.21
C LEU A 77 -3.07 1.02 4.04
N LEU A 78 -3.44 0.65 2.83
CA LEU A 78 -4.78 0.12 2.55
C LEU A 78 -5.04 -1.15 3.34
N ARG A 79 -4.09 -2.10 3.32
CA ARG A 79 -4.24 -3.37 4.04
C ARG A 79 -4.27 -3.17 5.55
N LYS A 80 -3.47 -2.23 6.07
CA LYS A 80 -3.53 -1.82 7.48
C LYS A 80 -4.89 -1.24 7.86
N ALA A 81 -5.45 -0.36 7.02
CA ALA A 81 -6.75 0.25 7.27
C ALA A 81 -7.88 -0.80 7.28
N GLN A 82 -7.84 -1.75 6.35
CA GLN A 82 -8.77 -2.89 6.32
C GLN A 82 -8.65 -3.74 7.58
N ALA A 83 -7.42 -4.05 8.02
CA ALA A 83 -7.17 -4.83 9.22
C ALA A 83 -7.61 -4.10 10.50
N LEU A 84 -7.39 -2.78 10.58
CA LEU A 84 -7.91 -1.95 11.68
C LEU A 84 -9.43 -1.96 11.72
N HIS A 85 -10.09 -1.84 10.58
CA HIS A 85 -11.55 -1.93 10.50
C HIS A 85 -12.05 -3.28 11.01
N GLU A 86 -11.48 -4.38 10.53
CA GLU A 86 -11.84 -5.74 10.95
C GLU A 86 -11.57 -5.97 12.44
N ALA A 87 -10.41 -5.52 12.95
CA ALA A 87 -10.07 -5.61 14.37
C ALA A 87 -11.11 -4.89 15.25
N VAL A 88 -11.63 -3.75 14.81
CA VAL A 88 -12.70 -3.03 15.50
C VAL A 88 -14.02 -3.78 15.40
N GLN A 89 -14.39 -4.30 14.22
CA GLN A 89 -15.61 -5.11 14.03
C GLN A 89 -15.62 -6.34 14.95
N ARG A 90 -14.47 -7.00 15.11
CA ARG A 90 -14.26 -8.16 15.99
C ARG A 90 -14.03 -7.81 17.46
N GLN A 91 -14.01 -6.52 17.82
CA GLN A 91 -13.73 -6.03 19.18
C GLN A 91 -12.33 -6.39 19.72
N LEU A 92 -11.37 -6.64 18.82
CA LEU A 92 -9.97 -6.89 19.16
C LEU A 92 -9.22 -5.58 19.46
N ARG A 93 -9.71 -4.45 18.95
CA ARG A 93 -9.16 -3.10 19.18
C ARG A 93 -10.28 -2.08 19.35
N GLU A 94 -9.99 -1.01 20.09
CA GLU A 94 -10.89 0.14 20.20
C GLU A 94 -10.94 0.92 18.86
N PRO A 95 -12.09 1.56 18.54
CA PRO A 95 -12.19 2.45 17.39
C PRO A 95 -11.14 3.56 17.42
N LEU A 96 -10.62 3.93 16.25
CA LEU A 96 -9.73 5.08 16.13
C LEU A 96 -10.49 6.36 16.48
N GLU A 97 -9.90 7.21 17.33
CA GLU A 97 -10.43 8.54 17.59
C GLU A 97 -10.23 9.46 16.36
N PRO A 98 -11.22 10.34 16.05
CA PRO A 98 -11.19 11.24 14.89
C PRO A 98 -10.22 12.42 15.00
#